data_AF-A0A7Y2DI19-F1
#
_entry.id   AF-A0A7Y2DI19-F1
#
_cell.length_a   1.000
_cell.length_b   1.000
_cell.length_c   1.000
_cell.angle_alpha   90.00
_cell.angle_beta   90.00
_cell.angle_gamma   90.00
#
_symmetry.space_group_name_H-M   'P 1'
#
loop_
_entity.id
_entity.type
_entity.pdbx_description
1 polymer ?
#
loop_
_entity_poly.entity_id
_entity_poly.type
_entity_poly.pdbx_seq_one_letter_code
_entity_poly.pdbx_strand_id
1 'polypeptide(L)'
;DFETEGINLVDVGWGGTMQEGIYRFLKKKIQVTGYYLGLKEIYNIENNTKRYGLNFSIYPSQNFSDDVLKANGQLYEQLLAAPHGSTFHYITDKTGAKPVEFYEENEKRVFENFIKPVQSYMYERFEELFGKLRPITYSQEMAQDYLTDMALRTGILTNKKRIHFINQISKGFYQNIGAHKVGLTYNPAQLKESKLAILKRFLTSPEKVFRYLVKLKPFMYSKGIYWLSWPVNLTYYYIKFNFWFKKKWLNKGLVS
;
A
#
# COMPACT_ATOMS: atom_id res chain seq x y z
N ASP A 1 18.31 4.83 -25.45
CA ASP A 1 18.04 3.58 -26.19
C ASP A 1 17.78 2.46 -25.19
N PHE A 2 16.60 1.83 -25.24
CA PHE A 2 16.18 0.87 -24.21
C PHE A 2 16.98 -0.44 -24.26
N GLU A 3 17.59 -0.78 -25.40
CA GLU A 3 18.42 -1.99 -25.50
C GLU A 3 19.71 -1.84 -24.68
N THR A 4 20.25 -0.62 -24.59
CA THR A 4 21.48 -0.31 -23.83
C THR A 4 21.21 0.25 -22.43
N GLU A 5 20.16 1.07 -22.27
CA GLU A 5 19.83 1.75 -21.01
C GLU A 5 18.90 0.91 -20.12
N GLY A 6 18.27 -0.12 -20.69
CA GLY A 6 17.23 -0.89 -20.02
C GLY A 6 15.89 -0.16 -19.95
N ILE A 7 14.93 -0.78 -19.27
CA ILE A 7 13.57 -0.28 -19.09
C ILE A 7 13.34 0.01 -17.61
N ASN A 8 12.76 1.17 -17.32
CA ASN A 8 12.29 1.53 -15.98
C ASN A 8 10.76 1.42 -15.94
N LEU A 9 10.24 0.54 -15.09
CA LEU A 9 8.81 0.35 -14.86
C LEU A 9 8.42 1.02 -13.54
N VAL A 10 7.35 1.80 -13.55
CA VAL A 10 6.72 2.34 -12.33
C VAL A 10 5.34 1.72 -12.19
N ASP A 11 5.04 1.12 -11.04
CA ASP A 11 3.79 0.38 -10.82
C ASP A 11 3.28 0.53 -9.36
N VAL A 12 1.96 0.49 -9.20
CA VAL A 12 1.29 0.48 -7.89
C VAL A 12 1.23 -0.95 -7.32
N GLY A 13 1.52 -1.96 -8.14
CA GLY A 13 1.60 -3.36 -7.77
C GLY A 13 2.66 -3.68 -6.70
N TRP A 14 2.60 -4.91 -6.17
CA TRP A 14 3.45 -5.33 -5.04
C TRP A 14 4.46 -6.41 -5.37
N GLY A 15 4.22 -7.25 -6.38
CA GLY A 15 4.98 -8.49 -6.62
C GLY A 15 5.92 -8.47 -7.82
N GLY A 16 5.90 -7.39 -8.59
CA GLY A 16 6.73 -7.23 -9.80
C GLY A 16 6.46 -8.24 -10.92
N THR A 17 5.26 -8.82 -10.96
CA THR A 17 4.83 -9.74 -12.02
C THR A 17 4.85 -9.09 -13.41
N MET A 18 4.51 -7.80 -13.51
CA MET A 18 4.56 -7.03 -14.75
C MET A 18 6.00 -6.93 -15.29
N GLN A 19 6.94 -6.56 -14.42
CA GLN A 19 8.37 -6.54 -14.73
C GLN A 19 8.88 -7.90 -15.22
N GLU A 20 8.49 -8.99 -14.56
CA GLU A 20 8.85 -10.34 -15.01
C GLU A 20 8.22 -10.71 -16.37
N GLY A 21 7.02 -10.20 -16.65
CA GLY A 21 6.37 -10.34 -17.95
C GLY A 21 7.19 -9.68 -19.05
N ILE A 22 7.55 -8.40 -18.85
CA ILE A 22 8.34 -7.61 -19.81
C ILE A 22 9.73 -8.23 -20.01
N TYR A 23 10.42 -8.59 -18.93
CA TYR A 23 11.76 -9.18 -19.01
C TYR A 23 11.77 -10.49 -19.81
N ARG A 24 10.77 -11.35 -19.59
CA ARG A 24 10.60 -12.59 -20.37
C ARG A 24 10.24 -12.32 -21.83
N PHE A 25 9.36 -11.36 -22.10
CA PHE A 25 9.00 -10.96 -23.45
C PHE A 25 10.24 -10.52 -24.25
N LEU A 26 11.16 -9.78 -23.61
CA LEU A 26 12.43 -9.34 -24.17
C LEU A 26 13.52 -10.42 -24.13
N LYS A 27 13.14 -11.69 -24.01
CA LYS A 27 14.03 -12.86 -24.00
C LYS A 27 15.15 -12.75 -22.96
N LYS A 28 14.90 -12.06 -21.85
CA LYS A 28 15.86 -11.81 -20.77
C LYS A 28 17.15 -11.07 -21.18
N LYS A 29 17.14 -10.38 -22.32
CA LYS A 29 18.32 -9.68 -22.84
C LYS A 29 18.45 -8.24 -22.35
N ILE A 30 17.32 -7.63 -22.01
CA ILE A 30 17.24 -6.22 -21.69
C ILE A 30 16.91 -6.09 -20.21
N GLN A 31 17.69 -5.28 -19.48
CA GLN A 31 17.44 -5.02 -18.07
C GLN A 31 16.08 -4.35 -17.89
N VAL A 32 15.31 -4.81 -16.89
CA VAL A 32 14.05 -4.18 -16.49
C VAL A 32 14.12 -3.86 -15.01
N THR A 33 14.18 -2.59 -14.66
CA THR A 33 14.19 -2.11 -13.27
C THR A 33 12.80 -1.65 -12.86
N GLY A 34 12.28 -2.17 -11.75
CA GLY A 34 10.94 -1.84 -11.25
C GLY A 34 10.96 -0.91 -10.03
N TYR A 35 10.09 0.11 -10.05
CA TYR A 35 9.84 1.02 -8.95
C TYR A 35 8.38 0.91 -8.56
N TYR A 36 8.14 0.34 -7.38
CA TYR A 36 6.80 0.02 -6.90
C TYR A 36 6.42 0.93 -5.75
N LEU A 37 5.13 1.21 -5.60
CA LEU A 37 4.65 1.91 -4.41
C LEU A 37 5.11 1.20 -3.11
N GLY A 38 5.14 -0.13 -3.12
CA GLY A 38 5.86 -0.90 -2.11
C GLY A 38 6.13 -2.34 -2.53
N LEU A 39 7.00 -3.03 -1.80
CA LEU A 39 7.40 -4.42 -2.07
C LEU A 39 6.91 -5.39 -0.98
N LYS A 40 6.40 -6.57 -1.37
CA LYS A 40 5.87 -7.67 -0.51
C LYS A 40 6.46 -9.03 -0.90
N GLU A 41 6.24 -10.08 -0.10
CA GLU A 41 6.96 -11.38 -0.08
C GLU A 41 6.93 -12.31 -1.32
N ILE A 42 6.79 -11.81 -2.55
CA ILE A 42 6.72 -12.68 -3.74
C ILE A 42 7.82 -12.27 -4.74
N TYR A 43 9.03 -12.82 -4.64
CA TYR A 43 10.05 -12.55 -5.67
C TYR A 43 10.99 -13.73 -5.94
N ASN A 44 11.24 -13.96 -7.24
CA ASN A 44 12.47 -14.54 -7.74
C ASN A 44 13.28 -13.39 -8.36
N ILE A 45 14.21 -12.79 -7.59
CA ILE A 45 14.96 -11.61 -8.07
C ILE A 45 16.13 -12.10 -8.92
N GLU A 46 16.09 -11.83 -10.23
CA GLU A 46 17.22 -12.01 -11.13
C GLU A 46 18.06 -10.71 -11.18
N ASN A 47 19.37 -10.81 -11.46
CA ASN A 47 20.30 -9.67 -11.49
C ASN A 47 19.82 -8.50 -12.39
N ASN A 48 19.15 -8.81 -13.49
CA ASN A 48 18.63 -7.85 -14.47
C ASN A 48 17.17 -7.41 -14.18
N THR A 49 16.63 -7.78 -13.02
CA THR A 49 15.25 -7.50 -12.58
C THR A 49 15.23 -6.84 -11.20
N LYS A 50 16.12 -5.86 -10.99
CA LYS A 50 16.16 -5.08 -9.75
C LYS A 50 14.81 -4.42 -9.50
N ARG A 51 14.40 -4.38 -8.24
CA ARG A 51 13.13 -3.78 -7.83
C ARG A 51 13.25 -3.01 -6.54
N TYR A 52 12.51 -1.92 -6.44
CA TYR A 52 12.55 -1.00 -5.31
C TYR A 52 11.14 -0.67 -4.86
N GLY A 53 10.93 -0.65 -3.54
CA GLY A 53 9.69 -0.19 -2.92
C GLY A 53 9.86 1.23 -2.42
N LEU A 54 9.04 2.16 -2.91
CA LEU A 54 9.20 3.59 -2.66
C LEU A 54 8.67 4.01 -1.29
N ASN A 55 7.49 3.52 -0.88
CA ASN A 55 6.94 3.79 0.45
C ASN A 55 7.36 2.75 1.49
N PHE A 56 7.44 1.48 1.08
CA PHE A 56 7.90 0.40 1.95
C PHE A 56 8.56 -0.68 1.13
N SER A 57 9.55 -1.35 1.72
CA SER A 57 10.22 -2.47 1.09
C SER A 57 10.50 -3.59 2.08
N ILE A 58 10.43 -4.82 1.60
CA ILE A 58 10.93 -6.00 2.33
C ILE A 58 12.34 -6.41 1.84
N TYR A 59 12.84 -5.77 0.79
CA TYR A 59 14.13 -6.07 0.15
C TYR A 59 14.92 -4.77 -0.10
N PRO A 60 16.23 -4.71 0.17
CA PRO A 60 17.08 -5.77 0.72
C PRO A 60 16.86 -6.01 2.22
N SER A 61 16.26 -5.05 2.93
CA SER A 61 15.95 -5.16 4.34
C SER A 61 14.59 -4.55 4.64
N GLN A 62 13.99 -4.98 5.75
CA GLN A 62 12.71 -4.49 6.24
C GLN A 62 12.90 -3.88 7.63
N ASN A 63 12.31 -2.72 7.87
CA ASN A 63 12.29 -2.05 9.17
C ASN A 63 10.84 -1.91 9.73
N PHE A 64 10.73 -1.27 10.89
CA PHE A 64 9.43 -1.09 11.57
C PHE A 64 8.44 -0.24 10.76
N SER A 65 8.96 0.76 10.04
CA SER A 65 8.17 1.65 9.19
C SER A 65 7.54 0.87 8.03
N ASP A 66 8.27 -0.07 7.43
CA ASP A 66 7.74 -0.92 6.36
C ASP A 66 6.54 -1.75 6.83
N ASP A 67 6.60 -2.30 8.05
CA ASP A 67 5.49 -3.06 8.65
C ASP A 67 4.23 -2.20 8.87
N VAL A 68 4.42 -0.93 9.22
CA VAL A 68 3.32 0.03 9.41
C VAL A 68 2.74 0.46 8.06
N LEU A 69 3.59 0.87 7.13
CA LEU A 69 3.17 1.45 5.85
C LEU A 69 2.52 0.42 4.92
N LYS A 70 2.90 -0.87 5.02
CA LYS A 70 2.28 -1.95 4.24
C LYS A 70 0.87 -2.33 4.67
N ALA A 71 0.40 -1.86 5.82
CA ALA A 71 -0.83 -2.33 6.46
C ALA A 71 -2.12 -2.10 5.63
N ASN A 72 -2.17 -1.02 4.85
CA ASN A 72 -3.34 -0.61 4.08
C ASN A 72 -3.13 -0.67 2.56
N GLY A 73 -2.44 -1.70 2.05
CA GLY A 73 -2.20 -1.87 0.62
C GLY A 73 -3.46 -1.79 -0.26
N GLN A 74 -4.60 -2.32 0.22
CA GLN A 74 -5.87 -2.25 -0.51
C GLN A 74 -6.36 -0.82 -0.72
N LEU A 75 -6.16 0.06 0.27
CA LEU A 75 -6.57 1.45 0.15
C LEU A 75 -5.67 2.18 -0.88
N TYR A 76 -4.38 1.83 -0.95
CA TYR A 76 -3.50 2.38 -1.97
C TYR A 76 -3.94 1.97 -3.39
N GLU A 77 -4.30 0.71 -3.60
CA GLU A 77 -4.84 0.23 -4.89
C GLU A 77 -6.13 0.98 -5.26
N GLN A 78 -7.05 1.13 -4.31
CA GLN A 78 -8.32 1.83 -4.54
C GLN A 78 -8.12 3.30 -4.90
N LEU A 79 -7.23 4.00 -4.17
CA LEU A 79 -6.96 5.42 -4.40
C LEU A 79 -6.22 5.68 -5.72
N LEU A 80 -5.46 4.70 -6.20
CA LEU A 80 -4.67 4.79 -7.43
C LEU A 80 -5.31 3.99 -8.58
N ALA A 81 -6.62 3.71 -8.49
CA ALA A 81 -7.37 3.12 -9.57
C ALA A 81 -7.29 3.99 -10.83
N ALA A 82 -7.21 3.34 -11.99
CA ALA A 82 -7.16 4.01 -13.27
C ALA A 82 -8.55 4.55 -13.67
N PRO A 83 -8.62 5.61 -14.50
CA PRO A 83 -9.88 6.12 -15.02
C PRO A 83 -10.53 5.19 -16.07
N HIS A 84 -9.80 4.19 -16.55
CA HIS A 84 -10.23 3.26 -17.59
C HIS A 84 -10.67 1.92 -17.03
N GLY A 85 -11.41 1.16 -17.84
CA GLY A 85 -11.89 -0.18 -17.48
C GLY A 85 -10.77 -1.22 -17.49
N SER A 86 -11.09 -2.43 -17.06
CA SER A 86 -10.18 -3.56 -17.19
C SER A 86 -10.06 -3.98 -18.65
N THR A 87 -8.83 -4.19 -19.14
CA THR A 87 -8.63 -4.67 -20.51
C THR A 87 -9.17 -6.08 -20.67
N PHE A 88 -10.13 -6.27 -21.58
CA PHE A 88 -10.74 -7.56 -21.89
C PHE A 88 -9.98 -8.30 -23.00
N HIS A 89 -9.68 -7.60 -24.11
CA HIS A 89 -8.80 -8.08 -25.17
C HIS A 89 -8.24 -6.90 -25.97
N TYR A 90 -7.39 -7.17 -26.97
CA TYR A 90 -6.88 -6.16 -27.89
C TYR A 90 -7.44 -6.39 -29.30
N ILE A 91 -7.82 -5.32 -29.98
CA ILE A 91 -8.16 -5.33 -31.42
C ILE A 91 -7.03 -4.64 -32.17
N THR A 92 -6.57 -5.25 -33.26
CA THR A 92 -5.52 -4.68 -34.12
C THR A 92 -6.15 -4.06 -35.36
N ASP A 93 -5.85 -2.80 -35.63
CA ASP A 93 -6.22 -2.10 -36.85
C ASP A 93 -4.99 -1.47 -37.53
N LYS A 94 -5.19 -0.70 -38.61
CA LYS A 94 -4.10 -0.03 -39.36
C LYS A 94 -3.28 0.97 -38.52
N THR A 95 -3.80 1.39 -37.36
CA THR A 95 -3.17 2.35 -36.44
C THR A 95 -2.46 1.67 -35.26
N GLY A 96 -2.60 0.36 -35.11
CA GLY A 96 -1.96 -0.43 -34.05
C GLY A 96 -2.95 -1.26 -33.23
N ALA A 97 -2.48 -1.79 -32.10
CA ALA A 97 -3.32 -2.52 -31.16
C ALA A 97 -4.02 -1.57 -30.19
N LYS A 98 -5.34 -1.70 -30.04
CA LYS A 98 -6.16 -0.92 -29.09
C LYS A 98 -6.79 -1.85 -28.06
N PRO A 99 -6.77 -1.50 -26.76
CA PRO A 99 -7.46 -2.28 -25.75
C PRO A 99 -8.98 -2.11 -25.89
N VAL A 100 -9.71 -3.19 -25.76
CA VAL A 100 -11.15 -3.20 -25.51
C VAL A 100 -11.35 -3.31 -24.01
N GLU A 101 -12.03 -2.33 -23.43
CA GLU A 101 -12.17 -2.19 -21.99
C GLU A 101 -13.55 -2.67 -21.52
N PHE A 102 -13.57 -3.30 -20.36
CA PHE A 102 -14.77 -3.63 -19.62
C PHE A 102 -14.86 -2.75 -18.37
N TYR A 103 -16.00 -2.10 -18.20
CA TYR A 103 -16.30 -1.25 -17.05
C TYR A 103 -17.35 -1.91 -16.17
N GLU A 104 -17.01 -2.19 -14.92
CA GLU A 104 -18.00 -2.50 -13.91
C GLU A 104 -18.66 -1.18 -13.46
N GLU A 105 -19.99 -1.11 -13.51
CA GLU A 105 -20.73 0.15 -13.35
C GLU A 105 -20.51 0.77 -11.97
N ASN A 106 -20.44 -0.06 -10.93
CA ASN A 106 -20.24 0.42 -9.57
C ASN A 106 -18.78 0.86 -9.30
N GLU A 107 -17.78 0.20 -9.90
CA GLU A 107 -16.37 0.66 -9.93
C GLU A 107 -16.28 2.04 -10.59
N LYS A 108 -16.85 2.20 -11.79
CA LYS A 108 -16.88 3.49 -12.50
C LYS A 108 -17.56 4.58 -11.67
N ARG A 109 -18.70 4.27 -11.06
CA ARG A 109 -19.45 5.21 -10.19
C ARG A 109 -18.61 5.63 -8.98
N VAL A 110 -17.89 4.71 -8.35
CA VAL A 110 -17.04 5.03 -7.20
C VAL A 110 -15.81 5.82 -7.63
N PHE A 111 -15.23 5.49 -8.79
CA PHE A 111 -14.12 6.24 -9.35
C PHE A 111 -14.49 7.71 -9.56
N GLU A 112 -15.55 7.97 -10.32
CA GLU A 112 -15.97 9.34 -10.67
C GLU A 112 -16.39 10.17 -9.45
N ASN A 113 -17.12 9.57 -8.50
CA ASN A 113 -17.68 10.32 -7.36
C ASN A 113 -16.73 10.46 -6.17
N PHE A 114 -15.75 9.56 -6.02
CA PHE A 114 -14.89 9.53 -4.82
C PHE A 114 -13.39 9.52 -5.16
N ILE A 115 -12.94 8.63 -6.05
CA ILE A 115 -11.49 8.46 -6.30
C ILE A 115 -10.91 9.64 -7.08
N LYS A 116 -11.52 10.01 -8.20
CA LYS A 116 -11.03 11.08 -9.09
C LYS A 116 -10.92 12.45 -8.38
N PRO A 117 -11.88 12.89 -7.55
CA PRO A 117 -11.72 14.08 -6.73
C PRO A 117 -10.53 13.98 -5.75
N VAL A 118 -10.33 12.81 -5.13
CA VAL A 118 -9.20 12.58 -4.22
C VAL A 118 -7.87 12.60 -4.98
N GLN A 119 -7.79 11.97 -6.14
CA GLN A 119 -6.59 11.98 -6.99
C GLN A 119 -6.22 13.40 -7.44
N SER A 120 -7.22 14.21 -7.83
CA SER A 120 -7.02 15.61 -8.19
C SER A 120 -6.45 16.40 -7.01
N TYR A 121 -7.04 16.24 -5.83
CA TYR A 121 -6.53 16.85 -4.60
C TYR A 121 -5.12 16.35 -4.23
N MET A 122 -4.83 15.07 -4.41
CA MET A 122 -3.49 14.49 -4.16
C MET A 122 -2.44 15.11 -5.09
N TYR A 123 -2.79 15.29 -6.37
CA TYR A 123 -1.89 15.89 -7.36
C TYR A 123 -1.58 17.35 -7.02
N GLU A 124 -2.59 18.16 -6.71
CA GLU A 124 -2.40 19.56 -6.28
C GLU A 124 -1.51 19.67 -5.04
N ARG A 125 -1.76 18.82 -4.03
CA ARG A 125 -0.95 18.81 -2.80
C ARG A 125 0.47 18.31 -3.06
N PHE A 126 0.66 17.39 -3.99
CA PHE A 126 1.98 16.92 -4.40
C PHE A 126 2.78 18.05 -5.04
N GLU A 127 2.22 18.79 -5.99
CA GLU A 127 2.90 19.93 -6.63
C GLU A 127 3.29 21.00 -5.60
N GLU A 128 2.38 21.33 -4.69
CA GLU A 128 2.64 22.28 -3.60
C GLU A 128 3.78 21.81 -2.69
N LEU A 129 3.74 20.56 -2.24
CA LEU A 129 4.78 19.97 -1.39
C LEU A 129 6.12 19.90 -2.12
N PHE A 130 6.11 19.47 -3.38
CA PHE A 130 7.32 19.39 -4.20
C PHE A 130 7.99 20.76 -4.33
N GLY A 131 7.22 21.82 -4.61
CA GLY A 131 7.74 23.19 -4.67
C GLY A 131 8.38 23.65 -3.35
N LYS A 132 7.76 23.33 -2.20
CA LYS A 132 8.27 23.70 -0.87
C LYS A 132 9.47 22.88 -0.42
N LEU A 133 9.51 21.59 -0.76
CA LEU A 133 10.53 20.66 -0.30
C LEU A 133 11.74 20.59 -1.22
N ARG A 134 11.60 20.91 -2.51
CA ARG A 134 12.71 20.91 -3.48
C ARG A 134 13.95 21.69 -3.04
N PRO A 135 13.87 22.88 -2.40
CA PRO A 135 15.06 23.59 -1.92
C PRO A 135 15.60 23.08 -0.59
N ILE A 136 14.95 22.09 0.04
CA ILE A 136 15.28 21.59 1.37
C ILE A 136 15.95 20.22 1.25
N THR A 137 17.07 20.05 1.92
CA THR A 137 17.69 18.72 2.07
C THR A 137 17.07 18.00 3.25
N TYR A 138 16.54 16.80 3.02
CA TYR A 138 16.05 15.90 4.06
C TYR A 138 16.56 14.48 3.81
N SER A 139 16.75 13.71 4.87
CA SER A 139 17.15 12.31 4.77
C SER A 139 15.95 11.41 4.48
N GLN A 140 16.21 10.26 3.86
CA GLN A 140 15.19 9.22 3.70
C GLN A 140 14.61 8.79 5.05
N GLU A 141 15.44 8.68 6.09
CA GLU A 141 14.99 8.33 7.44
C GLU A 141 13.97 9.33 7.99
N MET A 142 14.22 10.64 7.82
CA MET A 142 13.30 11.69 8.26
C MET A 142 11.95 11.59 7.55
N ALA A 143 11.96 11.40 6.23
CA ALA A 143 10.75 11.22 5.45
C ALA A 143 9.99 9.95 5.89
N GLN A 144 10.69 8.84 6.08
CA GLN A 144 10.13 7.57 6.51
C GLN A 144 9.50 7.65 7.91
N ASP A 145 10.17 8.31 8.86
CA ASP A 145 9.67 8.52 10.22
C ASP A 145 8.39 9.38 10.20
N TYR A 146 8.36 10.42 9.38
CA TYR A 146 7.18 11.27 9.21
C TYR A 146 6.00 10.51 8.60
N LEU A 147 6.22 9.79 7.50
CA LEU A 147 5.19 8.98 6.84
C LEU A 147 4.64 7.89 7.76
N THR A 148 5.51 7.25 8.55
CA THR A 148 5.12 6.25 9.55
C THR A 148 4.24 6.85 10.63
N ASP A 149 4.60 8.02 11.15
CA ASP A 149 3.77 8.75 12.13
C ASP A 149 2.38 9.09 11.55
N MET A 150 2.34 9.58 10.31
CA MET A 150 1.08 9.84 9.61
C MET A 150 0.23 8.57 9.46
N ALA A 151 0.84 7.44 9.09
CA ALA A 151 0.14 6.17 8.95
C ALA A 151 -0.41 5.68 10.29
N LEU A 152 0.38 5.75 11.37
CA LEU A 152 -0.06 5.41 12.72
C LEU A 152 -1.24 6.27 13.17
N ARG A 153 -1.15 7.60 13.00
CA ARG A 153 -2.24 8.52 13.35
C ARG A 153 -3.49 8.25 12.54
N THR A 154 -3.35 8.11 11.23
CA THR A 154 -4.49 7.93 10.33
C THR A 154 -5.18 6.58 10.58
N GLY A 155 -4.40 5.52 10.81
CA GLY A 155 -4.90 4.18 11.08
C GLY A 155 -5.53 4.03 12.46
N ILE A 156 -4.84 4.44 13.53
CA ILE A 156 -5.29 4.23 14.93
C ILE A 156 -6.27 5.32 15.37
N LEU A 157 -5.98 6.59 15.07
CA LEU A 157 -6.78 7.74 15.51
C LEU A 157 -7.89 8.09 14.50
N THR A 158 -8.31 7.12 13.68
CA THR A 158 -9.43 7.30 12.77
C THR A 158 -10.73 7.63 13.52
N ASN A 159 -11.64 8.32 12.83
CA ASN A 159 -12.93 8.77 13.35
C ASN A 159 -14.08 8.25 12.48
N LYS A 160 -15.33 8.38 12.96
CA LYS A 160 -16.53 7.90 12.24
C LYS A 160 -16.62 8.43 10.80
N LYS A 161 -16.30 9.72 10.57
CA LYS A 161 -16.35 10.34 9.24
C LYS A 161 -15.35 9.69 8.28
N ARG A 162 -14.11 9.49 8.73
CA ARG A 162 -13.05 8.81 7.96
C ARG A 162 -13.40 7.35 7.67
N ILE A 163 -13.91 6.62 8.66
CA ILE A 163 -14.36 5.23 8.48
C ILE A 163 -15.48 5.17 7.44
N HIS A 164 -16.47 6.06 7.55
CA HIS A 164 -17.56 6.13 6.59
C HIS A 164 -17.04 6.39 5.17
N PHE A 165 -16.12 7.35 5.02
CA PHE A 165 -15.51 7.68 3.73
C PHE A 165 -14.76 6.48 3.11
N ILE A 166 -13.90 5.82 3.89
CA ILE A 166 -13.17 4.61 3.44
C ILE A 166 -14.14 3.50 3.03
N ASN A 167 -15.25 3.34 3.76
CA ASN A 167 -16.29 2.37 3.40
C ASN A 167 -16.97 2.72 2.08
N GLN A 168 -17.17 4.00 1.74
CA GLN A 168 -17.74 4.40 0.46
C GLN A 168 -16.79 4.07 -0.70
N ILE A 169 -15.50 4.38 -0.54
CA ILE A 169 -14.47 4.01 -1.52
C ILE A 169 -14.42 2.48 -1.69
N SER A 170 -14.47 1.73 -0.60
CA SER A 170 -14.36 0.28 -0.64
C SER A 170 -15.51 -0.42 -1.35
N LYS A 171 -16.67 0.23 -1.50
CA LYS A 171 -17.81 -0.35 -2.25
C LYS A 171 -17.51 -0.52 -3.73
N GLY A 172 -16.61 0.28 -4.30
CA GLY A 172 -16.24 0.21 -5.72
C GLY A 172 -15.18 -0.84 -6.03
N PHE A 173 -14.64 -1.50 -5.00
CA PHE A 173 -13.55 -2.44 -5.18
C PHE A 173 -14.09 -3.78 -5.67
N TYR A 174 -13.90 -4.02 -6.96
CA TYR A 174 -14.19 -5.26 -7.65
C TYR A 174 -12.87 -6.07 -7.79
N GLN A 175 -12.82 -7.27 -7.23
CA GLN A 175 -11.63 -8.13 -7.35
C GLN A 175 -11.67 -8.95 -8.65
N ASN A 176 -10.86 -8.55 -9.63
CA ASN A 176 -10.73 -9.22 -10.93
C ASN A 176 -9.96 -10.57 -10.90
N ILE A 177 -9.39 -10.96 -9.76
CA ILE A 177 -8.69 -12.25 -9.59
C ILE A 177 -9.34 -12.99 -8.41
N GLY A 178 -10.17 -13.99 -8.71
CA GLY A 178 -10.86 -14.82 -7.72
C GLY A 178 -12.38 -14.60 -7.67
N ALA A 179 -12.95 -14.70 -6.47
CA ALA A 179 -14.37 -15.00 -6.21
C ALA A 179 -15.42 -13.91 -6.57
N HIS A 180 -15.11 -12.96 -7.47
CA HIS A 180 -16.03 -11.90 -7.92
C HIS A 180 -16.78 -11.21 -6.76
N LYS A 181 -16.08 -10.90 -5.66
CA LYS A 181 -16.68 -10.28 -4.47
C LYS A 181 -16.52 -8.76 -4.53
N VAL A 182 -17.63 -8.06 -4.32
CA VAL A 182 -17.67 -6.61 -4.16
C VAL A 182 -17.46 -6.26 -2.68
N GLY A 183 -16.48 -5.42 -2.39
CA GLY A 183 -16.23 -4.87 -1.05
C GLY A 183 -15.36 -5.72 -0.11
N LEU A 184 -15.14 -5.20 1.10
CA LEU A 184 -14.26 -5.79 2.12
C LEU A 184 -14.96 -6.93 2.88
N THR A 185 -15.02 -8.14 2.32
CA THR A 185 -15.38 -9.33 3.13
C THR A 185 -14.18 -9.80 3.95
N TYR A 186 -14.14 -9.43 5.23
CA TYR A 186 -13.18 -9.99 6.18
C TYR A 186 -13.60 -11.40 6.58
N ASN A 187 -12.80 -12.40 6.24
CA ASN A 187 -12.98 -13.75 6.77
C ASN A 187 -12.05 -13.96 7.98
N PRO A 188 -12.59 -14.06 9.21
CA PRO A 188 -11.79 -14.31 10.42
C PRO A 188 -10.96 -15.60 10.34
N ALA A 189 -11.37 -16.58 9.53
CA ALA A 189 -10.66 -17.83 9.32
C ALA A 189 -9.32 -17.68 8.56
N GLN A 190 -9.04 -16.51 7.98
CA GLN A 190 -7.73 -16.21 7.36
C GLN A 190 -6.63 -15.88 8.38
N LEU A 191 -6.98 -15.70 9.66
CA LEU A 191 -5.99 -15.56 10.72
C LEU A 191 -5.34 -16.92 11.00
N LYS A 192 -4.22 -17.19 10.32
CA LYS A 192 -3.41 -18.41 10.54
C LYS A 192 -2.81 -18.49 11.96
N GLU A 193 -2.80 -17.39 12.70
CA GLU A 193 -2.15 -17.28 14.02
C GLU A 193 -3.18 -17.27 15.17
N SER A 194 -2.84 -17.92 16.29
CA SER A 194 -3.67 -17.94 17.48
C SER A 194 -3.74 -16.56 18.16
N LYS A 195 -4.82 -16.29 18.92
CA LYS A 195 -5.02 -15.03 19.65
C LYS A 195 -3.86 -14.71 20.62
N LEU A 196 -3.33 -15.74 21.30
CA LEU A 196 -2.19 -15.61 22.20
C LEU A 196 -0.90 -15.23 21.45
N ALA A 197 -0.66 -15.82 20.28
CA ALA A 197 0.49 -15.47 19.44
C ALA A 197 0.42 -14.01 18.98
N ILE A 198 -0.77 -13.54 18.57
CA ILE A 198 -0.99 -12.14 18.17
C ILE A 198 -0.75 -11.21 19.36
N LEU A 199 -1.22 -11.55 20.57
CA LEU A 199 -1.00 -10.74 21.77
C LEU A 199 0.49 -10.67 22.13
N LYS A 200 1.19 -11.81 22.15
CA LYS A 200 2.65 -11.83 22.38
C LYS A 200 3.39 -10.99 21.35
N ARG A 201 2.97 -11.07 20.08
CA ARG A 201 3.55 -10.26 19.01
C ARG A 201 3.23 -8.78 19.17
N PHE A 202 2.03 -8.40 19.61
CA PHE A 202 1.70 -7.02 19.94
C PHE A 202 2.62 -6.45 21.04
N LEU A 203 2.88 -7.22 22.09
CA LEU A 203 3.74 -6.77 23.20
C LEU A 203 5.22 -6.59 22.82
N THR A 204 5.69 -7.33 21.81
CA THR A 204 7.10 -7.37 21.42
C THR A 204 7.38 -6.59 20.14
N SER A 205 6.49 -6.67 19.17
CA SER A 205 6.59 -6.14 17.81
C SER A 205 5.23 -5.63 17.33
N PRO A 206 4.69 -4.56 17.95
CA PRO A 206 3.35 -4.06 17.64
C PRO A 206 3.19 -3.60 16.18
N GLU A 207 4.27 -3.20 15.51
CA GLU A 207 4.30 -2.90 14.08
C GLU A 207 3.79 -4.06 13.21
N LYS A 208 4.16 -5.29 13.55
CA LYS A 208 3.79 -6.49 12.77
C LYS A 208 2.30 -6.82 12.87
N VAL A 209 1.63 -6.33 13.91
CA VAL A 209 0.19 -6.51 14.10
C VAL A 209 -0.60 -5.25 13.76
N PHE A 210 0.05 -4.17 13.32
CA PHE A 210 -0.59 -2.90 12.99
C PHE A 210 -1.71 -3.07 11.95
N ARG A 211 -1.54 -3.95 10.97
CA ARG A 211 -2.57 -4.33 9.98
C ARG A 211 -3.88 -4.84 10.56
N TYR A 212 -3.86 -5.34 11.80
CA TYR A 212 -5.06 -5.76 12.52
C TYR A 212 -5.61 -4.61 13.38
N LEU A 213 -4.73 -3.82 14.01
CA LEU A 213 -5.10 -2.68 14.84
C LEU A 213 -5.94 -1.65 14.06
N VAL A 214 -5.54 -1.34 12.82
CA VAL A 214 -6.27 -0.40 11.95
C VAL A 214 -7.70 -0.86 11.62
N LYS A 215 -8.00 -2.15 11.78
CA LYS A 215 -9.33 -2.73 11.51
C LYS A 215 -10.25 -2.73 12.73
N LEU A 216 -9.73 -2.55 13.94
CA LEU A 216 -10.51 -2.61 15.18
C LEU A 216 -11.62 -1.55 15.20
N LYS A 217 -11.28 -0.28 14.92
CA LYS A 217 -12.26 0.81 14.89
C LYS A 217 -13.34 0.64 13.81
N PRO A 218 -12.99 0.34 12.54
CA PRO A 218 -13.97 -0.01 11.52
C PRO A 218 -14.88 -1.17 11.92
N PHE A 219 -14.32 -2.22 12.52
CA PHE A 219 -15.10 -3.36 13.02
C PHE A 219 -16.10 -2.92 14.11
N MET A 220 -15.66 -2.17 15.12
CA MET A 220 -16.53 -1.67 16.19
C MET A 220 -17.59 -0.70 15.66
N TYR A 221 -17.26 0.11 14.65
CA TYR A 221 -18.21 0.96 13.94
C TYR A 221 -19.31 0.13 13.26
N SER A 222 -18.94 -0.93 12.54
CA SER A 222 -19.90 -1.83 11.88
C SER A 222 -20.82 -2.57 12.85
N LYS A 223 -20.39 -2.76 14.10
CA LYS A 223 -21.16 -3.39 15.18
C LYS A 223 -21.96 -2.41 16.04
N GLY A 224 -21.96 -1.11 15.72
CA GLY A 224 -22.67 -0.09 16.50
C GLY A 224 -22.03 0.28 17.85
N ILE A 225 -20.88 -0.30 18.19
CA ILE A 225 -20.19 -0.14 19.48
C ILE A 225 -18.95 0.76 19.39
N TYR A 226 -18.94 1.72 18.44
CA TYR A 226 -17.78 2.59 18.19
C TYR A 226 -17.31 3.36 19.44
N TRP A 227 -18.20 3.70 20.36
CA TRP A 227 -17.88 4.43 21.59
C TRP A 227 -16.89 3.68 22.49
N LEU A 228 -16.87 2.34 22.45
CA LEU A 228 -15.90 1.50 23.14
C LEU A 228 -14.50 1.52 22.52
N SER A 229 -14.30 2.20 21.38
CA SER A 229 -13.03 2.18 20.66
C SER A 229 -11.98 3.17 21.19
N TRP A 230 -12.33 4.00 22.17
CA TRP A 230 -11.41 5.00 22.74
C TRP A 230 -10.08 4.39 23.25
N PRO A 231 -10.06 3.24 23.95
CA PRO A 231 -8.81 2.61 24.40
C PRO A 231 -7.87 2.21 23.25
N VAL A 232 -8.39 1.98 22.04
CA VAL A 232 -7.57 1.69 20.85
C VAL A 232 -6.62 2.86 20.57
N ASN A 233 -6.98 4.10 20.92
CA ASN A 233 -6.09 5.26 20.75
C ASN A 233 -4.79 5.13 21.54
N LEU A 234 -4.80 4.43 22.69
CA LEU A 234 -3.60 4.24 23.52
C LEU A 234 -2.54 3.39 22.79
N THR A 235 -2.95 2.56 21.83
CA THR A 235 -2.03 1.76 21.02
C THR A 235 -1.07 2.62 20.18
N TYR A 236 -1.48 3.84 19.81
CA TYR A 236 -0.62 4.80 19.11
C TYR A 236 0.60 5.16 19.97
N TYR A 237 0.36 5.60 21.21
CA TYR A 237 1.42 6.00 22.13
C TYR A 237 2.29 4.81 22.51
N TYR A 238 1.68 3.63 22.70
CA TYR A 238 2.41 2.40 22.97
C TYR A 238 3.37 2.04 21.83
N ILE A 239 2.92 2.09 20.56
CA ILE A 239 3.78 1.83 19.40
C ILE A 239 4.93 2.83 19.33
N LYS A 240 4.65 4.13 19.52
CA LYS A 240 5.68 5.17 19.52
C LYS A 240 6.72 4.95 20.61
N PHE A 241 6.27 4.60 21.81
CA PHE A 241 7.16 4.26 22.92
C PHE A 241 7.99 3.01 22.61
N ASN A 242 7.38 1.96 22.05
CA ASN A 242 8.07 0.74 21.66
C ASN A 242 9.17 1.04 20.62
N PHE A 243 8.88 1.82 19.59
CA PHE A 243 9.86 2.22 18.56
C PHE A 243 11.01 3.02 19.16
N TRP A 244 10.69 4.02 19.98
CA TRP A 244 11.70 4.81 20.67
C TRP A 244 12.59 3.94 21.56
N PHE A 245 11.98 3.04 22.34
CA PHE A 245 12.70 2.13 23.23
C PHE A 245 13.65 1.21 22.44
N LYS A 246 13.15 0.58 21.36
CA LYS A 246 13.96 -0.27 20.47
C LYS A 246 15.12 0.52 19.85
N LYS A 247 14.86 1.71 19.30
CA LYS A 247 15.89 2.57 18.68
C LYS A 247 16.94 3.02 19.69
N LYS A 248 16.56 3.32 20.94
CA LYS A 248 17.47 3.81 21.98
C LYS A 248 18.30 2.71 22.64
N TRP A 249 17.70 1.53 22.87
CA TRP A 249 18.28 0.50 23.73
C TRP A 249 18.65 -0.80 23.00
N LEU A 250 18.01 -1.13 21.87
CA LEU A 250 18.27 -2.37 21.13
C LEU A 250 19.07 -2.16 19.84
N ASN A 251 19.00 -0.97 19.22
CA ASN A 251 19.73 -0.68 17.98
C ASN A 251 21.23 -0.36 18.16
N LYS A 252 21.80 -0.50 19.36
CA LYS A 252 23.23 -0.23 19.60
C LYS A 252 24.20 -1.27 18.98
N GLY A 253 23.74 -2.19 18.13
CA GLY A 253 24.56 -3.28 17.60
C GLY A 253 24.31 -3.70 16.14
N LEU A 254 23.57 -2.95 15.33
CA LEU A 254 23.39 -3.26 13.90
C LEU A 254 23.64 -2.01 13.05
N VAL A 255 24.83 -1.45 13.22
CA VAL A 255 25.52 -0.70 12.17
C VAL A 255 26.69 -1.59 11.76
N SER A 256 26.47 -2.39 10.72
CA SER A 256 27.50 -3.04 9.92
C SER A 256 27.25 -2.67 8.47
#